data_AF-A0A521SCD0-F1
#
_entry.id   AF-A0A521SCD0-F1
#
_cell.length_a   1.000
_cell.length_b   1.000
_cell.length_c   1.000
_cell.angle_alpha   90.00
_cell.angle_beta   90.00
_cell.angle_gamma   90.00
#
_symmetry.space_group_name_H-M   'P 1'
#
loop_
_entity.id
_entity.type
_entity.pdbx_description
1 polymer ?
#
loop_
_entity_poly.entity_id
_entity_poly.type
_entity_poly.pdbx_seq_one_letter_code
_entity_poly.pdbx_strand_id
1 'polypeptide(L)'
;MGVRRFGRRKPVKFFLMVVCVLGVSSCAALDQYVTRRSAEFERIRAERRAEIEREAVVEYGPGTTVRHISDCEWEVCVRGGSVCISKVRDDDNDGSPTVACGGEDCRDNDPLISPNRPEACDGVDNDCSGVVDETCAPGEPLHP
;
A
#
# COMPACT_ATOMS: atom_id res chain seq x y z
N MET A 1 11.84 -32.42 24.70
CA MET A 1 11.11 -31.13 24.76
C MET A 1 10.64 -30.76 23.36
N GLY A 2 9.34 -30.78 23.09
CA GLY A 2 8.78 -30.41 21.78
C GLY A 2 7.63 -29.45 21.97
N VAL A 3 7.89 -28.16 21.83
CA VAL A 3 6.87 -27.11 21.97
C VAL A 3 6.02 -27.13 20.69
N ARG A 4 4.85 -27.77 20.75
CA ARG A 4 3.88 -27.72 19.66
C ARG A 4 3.38 -26.29 19.54
N ARG A 5 3.75 -25.61 18.45
CA ARG A 5 3.23 -24.28 18.11
C ARG A 5 1.72 -24.39 17.94
N PHE A 6 0.95 -23.92 18.92
CA PHE A 6 -0.48 -23.66 18.77
C PHE A 6 -0.62 -22.52 17.75
N GLY A 7 -1.01 -22.89 16.53
CA GLY A 7 -1.39 -21.92 15.52
C GLY A 7 -2.49 -21.02 16.06
N ARG A 8 -2.23 -19.71 16.12
CA ARG A 8 -3.19 -18.66 16.47
C ARG A 8 -4.43 -18.84 15.58
N ARG A 9 -5.49 -19.44 16.12
CA ARG A 9 -6.79 -19.47 15.43
C ARG A 9 -7.29 -18.02 15.39
N LYS A 10 -7.41 -17.47 14.19
CA LYS A 10 -7.96 -16.13 13.95
C LYS A 10 -9.32 -16.01 14.66
N PRO A 11 -9.57 -14.99 15.50
CA PRO A 11 -10.74 -14.89 16.38
C PRO A 11 -12.08 -14.91 15.61
N VAL A 12 -12.05 -14.55 14.32
CA VAL A 12 -13.22 -14.53 13.42
C VAL A 12 -13.87 -15.91 13.25
N LYS A 13 -13.09 -17.00 13.26
CA LYS A 13 -13.64 -18.37 13.11
C LYS A 13 -14.49 -18.79 14.31
N PHE A 14 -14.24 -18.24 15.49
CA PHE A 14 -14.98 -18.61 16.71
C PHE A 14 -16.35 -17.92 16.76
N PHE A 15 -16.41 -16.64 16.35
CA PHE A 15 -17.65 -15.86 16.31
C PHE A 15 -18.63 -16.38 15.25
N LEU A 16 -18.11 -16.80 14.08
CA LEU A 16 -18.92 -17.30 12.98
C LEU A 16 -19.60 -18.64 13.30
N MET A 17 -18.99 -19.46 14.17
CA MET A 17 -19.55 -20.73 14.59
C MET A 17 -20.83 -20.55 15.42
N VAL A 18 -20.91 -19.48 16.22
CA VAL A 18 -22.08 -19.17 17.07
C VAL A 18 -23.28 -18.71 16.23
N VAL A 19 -23.06 -17.90 15.19
CA VAL A 19 -24.11 -17.43 14.27
C VAL A 19 -24.74 -18.59 13.48
N CYS A 20 -23.94 -19.62 13.19
CA CYS A 20 -24.36 -20.83 12.50
C CYS A 20 -25.37 -21.68 13.32
N VAL A 21 -25.24 -21.70 14.65
CA VAL A 21 -26.11 -22.48 15.54
C VAL A 21 -27.49 -21.83 15.73
N LEU A 22 -27.62 -20.53 15.44
CA LEU A 22 -28.85 -19.75 15.60
C LEU A 22 -29.76 -19.72 14.33
N GLY A 23 -29.43 -20.49 13.29
CA GLY A 23 -30.41 -20.91 12.26
C GLY A 23 -30.78 -19.92 11.14
N VAL A 24 -30.03 -18.83 10.91
CA VAL A 24 -30.41 -17.79 9.92
C VAL A 24 -29.78 -17.93 8.52
N SER A 25 -28.91 -18.89 8.27
CA SER A 25 -28.48 -19.28 6.93
C SER A 25 -27.78 -20.63 6.99
N SER A 26 -27.97 -21.49 5.99
CA SER A 26 -27.29 -22.80 5.96
C SER A 26 -25.79 -22.57 6.09
N CYS A 27 -25.15 -23.20 7.09
CA CYS A 27 -23.72 -23.04 7.36
C CYS A 27 -22.84 -23.25 6.11
N ALA A 28 -23.31 -24.07 5.16
CA ALA A 28 -22.67 -24.27 3.86
C ALA A 28 -22.65 -23.03 2.97
N ALA A 29 -23.72 -22.21 2.94
CA ALA A 29 -23.76 -20.99 2.14
C ALA A 29 -22.85 -19.90 2.71
N LEU A 30 -22.78 -19.78 4.04
CA LEU A 30 -21.89 -18.82 4.71
C LEU A 30 -20.42 -19.24 4.57
N ASP A 31 -20.11 -20.54 4.67
CA ASP A 31 -18.74 -21.06 4.50
C ASP A 31 -18.25 -20.90 3.06
N GLN A 32 -19.11 -21.13 2.06
CA GLN A 32 -18.82 -20.84 0.66
C GLN A 32 -18.59 -19.34 0.43
N TYR A 33 -19.40 -18.47 1.02
CA TYR A 33 -19.25 -17.02 0.91
C TYR A 33 -17.92 -16.54 1.51
N VAL A 34 -17.59 -16.96 2.73
CA VAL A 34 -16.33 -16.58 3.40
C VAL A 34 -15.12 -17.12 2.64
N THR A 35 -15.18 -18.35 2.14
CA THR A 35 -14.08 -18.94 1.36
C THR A 35 -13.86 -18.18 0.05
N ARG A 36 -14.92 -17.87 -0.70
CA ARG A 36 -14.81 -17.08 -1.95
C ARG A 36 -14.22 -15.70 -1.70
N ARG A 37 -14.70 -14.99 -0.67
CA ARG A 37 -14.20 -13.66 -0.30
C ARG A 37 -12.75 -13.69 0.18
N SER A 38 -12.33 -14.76 0.86
CA SER A 38 -10.93 -14.95 1.23
C SER A 38 -10.02 -15.26 0.04
N ALA A 39 -10.51 -16.05 -0.94
CA ALA A 39 -9.76 -16.34 -2.15
C ALA A 39 -9.62 -15.10 -3.05
N GLU A 40 -10.66 -14.28 -3.13
CA GLU A 40 -10.64 -12.98 -3.82
C GLU A 40 -9.63 -12.03 -3.18
N PHE A 41 -9.61 -11.94 -1.85
CA PHE A 41 -8.62 -11.13 -1.12
C PHE A 41 -7.17 -11.58 -1.44
N GLU A 42 -6.92 -12.89 -1.41
CA GLU A 42 -5.58 -13.43 -1.71
C GLU A 42 -5.20 -13.25 -3.19
N ARG A 43 -6.16 -13.24 -4.12
CA ARG A 43 -5.91 -12.88 -5.53
C ARG A 43 -5.50 -11.42 -5.67
N ILE A 44 -6.24 -10.49 -5.05
CA ILE A 44 -5.91 -9.06 -5.08
C ILE A 44 -4.52 -8.82 -4.48
N ARG A 45 -4.19 -9.47 -3.36
CA ARG A 45 -2.83 -9.43 -2.78
C ARG A 45 -1.76 -9.98 -3.73
N ALA A 46 -2.05 -11.07 -4.42
CA ALA A 46 -1.11 -11.70 -5.35
C ALA A 46 -0.88 -10.84 -6.61
N GLU A 47 -1.93 -10.22 -7.13
CA GLU A 47 -1.87 -9.32 -8.28
C GLU A 47 -1.04 -8.08 -7.94
N ARG A 48 -1.31 -7.41 -6.81
CA ARG A 48 -0.52 -6.25 -6.36
C ARG A 48 0.95 -6.61 -6.11
N ARG A 49 1.22 -7.79 -5.55
CA ARG A 49 2.60 -8.30 -5.37
C ARG A 49 3.30 -8.48 -6.71
N ALA A 50 2.62 -9.06 -7.70
CA ALA A 50 3.18 -9.31 -9.02
C ALA A 50 3.43 -8.00 -9.81
N GLU A 51 2.60 -6.97 -9.59
CA GLU A 51 2.81 -5.63 -10.14
C GLU A 51 4.08 -4.99 -9.55
N ILE A 52 4.19 -4.95 -8.22
CA ILE A 52 5.36 -4.41 -7.53
C ILE A 52 6.64 -5.16 -7.90
N GLU A 53 6.60 -6.48 -8.03
CA GLU A 53 7.75 -7.27 -8.50
C GLU A 53 8.14 -6.90 -9.94
N ARG A 54 7.17 -6.63 -10.81
CA ARG A 54 7.42 -6.23 -12.20
C ARG A 54 8.04 -4.84 -12.29
N GLU A 55 7.54 -3.89 -11.52
CA GLU A 55 8.09 -2.53 -11.41
C GLU A 55 9.50 -2.53 -10.86
N ALA A 56 9.74 -3.30 -9.78
CA ALA A 56 11.07 -3.44 -9.19
C ALA A 56 12.10 -4.03 -10.18
N VAL A 57 11.69 -4.92 -11.08
CA VAL A 57 12.59 -5.44 -12.14
C VAL A 57 12.90 -4.36 -13.19
N VAL A 58 11.97 -3.46 -13.48
CA VAL A 58 12.20 -2.33 -14.39
C VAL A 58 13.18 -1.33 -13.77
N GLU A 59 13.04 -1.02 -12.48
CA GLU A 59 13.89 -0.04 -11.78
C GLU A 59 15.28 -0.61 -11.40
N TYR A 60 15.34 -1.85 -10.90
CA TYR A 60 16.55 -2.44 -10.30
C TYR A 60 17.19 -3.59 -11.11
N GLY A 61 16.53 -4.05 -12.18
CA GLY A 61 17.05 -5.08 -13.09
C GLY A 61 16.74 -6.54 -12.70
N PRO A 62 17.22 -7.51 -13.49
CA PRO A 62 16.90 -8.92 -13.33
C PRO A 62 17.52 -9.54 -12.06
N GLY A 63 16.80 -10.47 -11.44
CA GLY A 63 17.21 -11.11 -10.18
C GLY A 63 16.87 -10.29 -8.92
N THR A 64 16.10 -9.22 -9.08
CA THR A 64 15.47 -8.47 -8.00
C THR A 64 14.34 -9.28 -7.39
N THR A 65 14.23 -9.26 -6.07
CA THR A 65 13.14 -9.90 -5.30
C THR A 65 12.54 -8.90 -4.34
N VAL A 66 11.21 -8.91 -4.19
CA VAL A 66 10.50 -7.98 -3.29
C VAL A 66 9.92 -8.74 -2.10
N ARG A 67 10.18 -8.24 -0.89
CA ARG A 67 9.59 -8.75 0.35
C ARG A 67 8.70 -7.69 1.00
N HIS A 68 7.41 -7.97 1.09
CA HIS A 68 6.49 -7.13 1.86
C HIS A 68 6.72 -7.33 3.36
N ILE A 69 7.13 -6.27 4.07
CA ILE A 69 7.30 -6.28 5.53
C ILE A 69 6.00 -5.85 6.20
N SER A 70 5.39 -4.79 5.68
CA SER A 70 4.13 -4.23 6.14
C SER A 70 3.35 -3.61 4.97
N ASP A 71 2.20 -3.00 5.26
CA ASP A 71 1.43 -2.24 4.26
C ASP A 71 2.15 -0.96 3.80
N CYS A 72 3.13 -0.50 4.59
CA CYS A 72 3.86 0.76 4.39
C CYS A 72 5.34 0.59 4.05
N GLU A 73 5.85 -0.64 4.09
CA GLU A 73 7.27 -0.91 3.92
C GLU A 73 7.49 -2.24 3.20
N TRP A 74 8.33 -2.21 2.18
CA TRP A 74 8.84 -3.39 1.49
C TRP A 74 10.35 -3.34 1.35
N GLU A 75 10.96 -4.51 1.23
CA GLU A 75 12.37 -4.64 0.91
C GLU A 75 12.54 -5.03 -0.55
N VAL A 76 13.36 -4.27 -1.27
CA VAL A 76 13.84 -4.63 -2.59
C VAL A 76 15.23 -5.23 -2.44
N CYS A 77 15.36 -6.51 -2.73
CA CYS A 77 16.62 -7.24 -2.63
C CYS A 77 17.19 -7.52 -4.02
N VAL A 78 18.39 -7.00 -4.29
CA VAL A 78 19.13 -7.14 -5.56
C VAL A 78 20.26 -8.17 -5.43
N ARG A 79 20.86 -8.57 -6.57
CA ARG A 79 22.00 -9.50 -6.64
C ARG A 79 21.73 -10.82 -5.89
N GLY A 80 20.57 -11.42 -6.13
CA GLY A 80 20.19 -12.71 -5.52
C GLY A 80 19.98 -12.65 -4.01
N GLY A 81 19.58 -11.50 -3.47
CA GLY A 81 19.29 -11.35 -2.04
C GLY A 81 20.48 -10.88 -1.18
N SER A 82 21.62 -10.56 -1.80
CA SER A 82 22.83 -10.15 -1.06
C SER A 82 22.82 -8.68 -0.62
N VAL A 83 22.00 -7.85 -1.26
CA VAL A 83 21.81 -6.44 -0.87
C VAL A 83 20.30 -6.19 -0.86
N CYS A 84 19.77 -5.75 0.28
CA CYS A 84 18.36 -5.39 0.44
C CYS A 84 18.25 -3.92 0.85
N ILE A 85 17.33 -3.22 0.20
CA ILE A 85 17.02 -1.80 0.46
C ILE A 85 15.58 -1.76 0.96
N SER A 86 15.38 -1.19 2.13
CA SER A 86 14.05 -0.88 2.66
C SER A 86 13.47 0.32 1.92
N LYS A 87 12.30 0.13 1.32
CA LYS A 87 11.52 1.13 0.62
C LYS A 87 10.21 1.34 1.36
N VAL A 88 9.84 2.61 1.52
CA VAL A 88 8.55 3.02 2.08
C VAL A 88 7.54 3.13 0.96
N ARG A 89 6.25 2.98 1.28
CA ARG A 89 5.16 3.20 0.33
C ARG A 89 5.11 4.64 -0.17
N ASP A 90 5.15 4.73 -1.49
CA ASP A 90 5.17 5.90 -2.36
C ASP A 90 4.43 5.41 -3.61
N ASP A 91 3.15 5.76 -3.74
CA ASP A 91 2.23 5.14 -4.72
C ASP A 91 2.38 5.75 -6.13
N ASP A 92 2.99 6.93 -6.26
CA ASP A 92 3.24 7.59 -7.56
C ASP A 92 4.72 7.77 -7.91
N ASN A 93 5.63 7.26 -7.06
CA ASN A 93 7.07 7.17 -7.26
C ASN A 93 7.77 8.53 -7.36
N ASP A 94 7.27 9.54 -6.68
CA ASP A 94 7.82 10.88 -6.73
C ASP A 94 8.89 11.15 -5.65
N GLY A 95 9.14 10.16 -4.79
CA GLY A 95 10.12 10.19 -3.72
C GLY A 95 9.57 10.65 -2.37
N SER A 96 8.29 10.98 -2.30
CA SER A 96 7.61 11.39 -1.07
C SER A 96 6.72 10.26 -0.56
N PRO A 97 6.91 9.79 0.69
CA PRO A 97 6.05 8.74 1.21
C PRO A 97 4.62 9.24 1.49
N THR A 98 3.66 8.35 1.31
CA THR A 98 2.25 8.59 1.63
C THR A 98 2.03 9.02 3.08
N VAL A 99 1.10 9.96 3.30
CA VAL A 99 0.64 10.34 4.65
C VAL A 99 0.16 9.16 5.49
N ALA A 100 -0.43 8.13 4.86
CA ALA A 100 -0.89 6.92 5.56
C ALA A 100 0.27 6.13 6.19
N CYS A 101 1.50 6.35 5.73
CA CYS A 101 2.72 5.69 6.15
C CYS A 101 3.66 6.65 6.90
N GLY A 102 3.16 7.82 7.32
CA GLY A 102 3.90 8.80 8.10
C GLY A 102 4.80 9.71 7.27
N GLY A 103 4.63 9.76 5.95
CA GLY A 103 5.22 10.81 5.12
C GLY A 103 4.32 12.06 5.05
N GLU A 104 4.66 12.95 4.12
CA GLU A 104 4.06 14.28 3.99
C GLU A 104 3.40 14.48 2.61
N ASP A 105 3.34 13.42 1.80
CA ASP A 105 2.69 13.49 0.49
C ASP A 105 1.17 13.64 0.62
N CYS A 106 0.68 14.80 0.19
CA CYS A 106 -0.72 15.17 0.20
C CYS A 106 -1.51 14.62 -1.00
N ARG A 107 -0.83 14.20 -2.09
CA ARG A 107 -1.43 13.56 -3.26
C ARG A 107 -0.54 12.45 -3.82
N ASP A 108 -0.54 11.35 -3.06
CA ASP A 108 0.11 10.05 -3.33
C ASP A 108 -0.43 9.29 -4.58
N ASN A 109 -1.03 9.99 -5.53
CA ASN A 109 -1.49 9.46 -6.81
C ASN A 109 -1.17 10.42 -7.98
N ASP A 110 -0.41 11.48 -7.71
CA ASP A 110 -0.03 12.52 -8.65
C ASP A 110 1.41 12.94 -8.38
N PRO A 111 2.38 12.44 -9.16
CA PRO A 111 3.79 12.67 -8.89
C PRO A 111 4.20 14.12 -9.15
N LEU A 112 3.29 15.02 -9.54
CA LEU A 112 3.55 16.46 -9.65
C LEU A 112 3.23 17.22 -8.36
N ILE A 113 2.66 16.58 -7.34
CA ILE A 113 2.21 17.23 -6.11
C ILE A 113 2.79 16.48 -4.91
N SER A 114 3.79 17.08 -4.26
CA SER A 114 4.44 16.50 -3.07
C SER A 114 5.35 17.51 -2.36
N PRO A 115 5.79 17.22 -1.11
CA PRO A 115 6.68 18.07 -0.30
C PRO A 115 7.94 18.61 -0.96
N ASN A 116 8.42 17.93 -2.00
CA ASN A 116 9.66 18.29 -2.69
C ASN A 116 9.41 19.00 -4.04
N ARG A 117 8.15 19.24 -4.40
CA ARG A 117 7.78 19.91 -5.65
C ARG A 117 7.86 21.42 -5.46
N PRO A 118 8.31 22.16 -6.50
CA PRO A 118 8.13 23.61 -6.51
C PRO A 118 6.65 23.95 -6.60
N GLU A 119 6.23 24.94 -5.82
CA GLU A 119 4.89 25.51 -5.97
C GLU A 119 4.75 26.18 -7.34
N ALA A 120 3.65 25.89 -8.03
CA ALA A 120 3.22 26.55 -9.25
C ALA A 120 2.02 27.44 -8.93
N CYS A 121 1.88 28.55 -9.63
CA CYS A 121 0.72 29.42 -9.46
C CYS A 121 -0.48 28.88 -10.25
N ASP A 122 -0.94 27.68 -9.93
CA ASP A 122 -2.01 26.97 -10.64
C ASP A 122 -3.30 26.84 -9.80
N GLY A 123 -3.30 27.38 -8.57
CA GLY A 123 -4.41 27.27 -7.63
C GLY A 123 -4.44 25.93 -6.87
N VAL A 124 -3.35 25.17 -6.91
CA VAL A 124 -3.14 23.92 -6.18
C VAL A 124 -1.89 24.06 -5.33
N ASP A 125 -1.98 23.58 -4.09
CA ASP A 125 -0.81 23.34 -3.23
C ASP A 125 -0.02 22.17 -3.84
N ASN A 126 1.02 22.48 -4.64
CA ASN A 126 1.86 21.50 -5.30
C ASN A 126 2.97 21.01 -4.37
N ASP A 127 3.38 21.83 -3.39
CA ASP A 127 4.46 21.51 -2.48
C ASP A 127 4.00 20.87 -1.15
N CYS A 128 2.70 20.59 -1.00
CA CYS A 128 2.08 20.03 0.19
C CYS A 128 2.38 20.81 1.50
N SER A 129 2.63 22.12 1.41
CA SER A 129 2.86 22.97 2.58
C SER A 129 1.58 23.23 3.39
N GLY A 130 0.41 22.97 2.81
CA GLY A 130 -0.90 23.27 3.37
C GLY A 130 -1.39 24.69 3.07
N VAL A 131 -0.65 25.44 2.25
CA VAL A 131 -1.03 26.75 1.71
C VAL A 131 -1.01 26.65 0.19
N VAL A 132 -1.97 27.28 -0.46
CA VAL A 132 -2.05 27.31 -1.93
C VAL A 132 -1.35 28.57 -2.44
N ASP A 133 -0.53 28.43 -3.46
CA ASP A 133 0.15 29.51 -4.20
C ASP A 133 0.98 30.44 -3.28
N GLU A 134 1.62 29.94 -2.23
CA GLU A 134 2.28 30.77 -1.20
C GLU A 134 3.56 31.47 -1.67
N THR A 135 4.20 30.95 -2.73
CA THR A 135 5.35 31.60 -3.37
C THR A 135 4.97 32.50 -4.55
N CYS A 136 3.68 32.60 -4.89
CA CYS A 136 3.22 33.41 -6.01
C CYS A 136 3.20 34.90 -5.68
N ALA A 137 3.58 35.73 -6.65
CA ALA A 137 3.48 37.18 -6.48
C ALA A 137 2.00 37.59 -6.40
N PRO A 138 1.63 38.53 -5.51
CA PRO A 138 0.26 38.99 -5.41
C PRO A 138 -0.20 39.62 -6.73
N GLY A 139 -1.18 38.99 -7.39
CA GLY A 139 -1.74 39.44 -8.66
C GLY A 139 -1.13 38.80 -9.91
N GLU A 140 -0.29 37.77 -9.77
CA GLU A 140 0.14 36.96 -10.91
C GLU A 140 -1.04 36.11 -11.45
N PRO A 141 -1.28 36.06 -12.77
CA PRO A 141 -2.32 35.20 -13.33
C PRO A 141 -2.02 33.74 -13.04
N LEU A 142 -3.05 32.95 -12.71
CA LEU A 142 -2.89 31.51 -12.58
C LEU A 142 -2.36 30.94 -13.90
N HIS A 143 -1.19 30.30 -13.86
CA HIS A 143 -0.59 29.63 -14.99
C HIS A 143 -1.19 28.22 -15.09
N PRO A 144 -1.83 27.86 -16.21
CA PRO A 144 -2.44 26.54 -16.42
C PRO A 144 -1.41 25.44 -16.70
#